data_AF-L5MAR2-F1
#
_entry.id   AF-L5MAR2-F1
#
_cell.length_a   1.000
_cell.length_b   1.000
_cell.length_c   1.000
_cell.angle_alpha   90.00
_cell.angle_beta   90.00
_cell.angle_gamma   90.00
#
_symmetry.space_group_name_H-M   'P 1'
#
loop_
_entity.id
_entity.type
_entity.pdbx_description
1 polymer ?
#
loop_
_entity_poly.entity_id
_entity_poly.type
_entity_poly.pdbx_seq_one_letter_code
_entity_poly.pdbx_strand_id
1 'polypeptide(L)'
;MPTVDEVLAHVGEFNFFQKQTFLLLALLSASFPPIYVGIVFLGLTPEHRCRSPGVAQLSQRCGWSPAEELNFTVPGPGPAGEAFPRQCLSYLTNGHICRGP
;
A
#
# COMPACT_ATOMS: atom_id res chain seq x y z
N MET A 1 9.76 10.27 -43.91
CA MET A 1 9.22 9.44 -42.81
C MET A 1 7.74 9.29 -43.10
N PRO A 2 7.20 8.06 -43.24
CA PRO A 2 5.78 7.89 -43.51
C PRO A 2 4.97 8.42 -42.32
N THR A 3 3.91 9.17 -42.59
CA THR A 3 3.00 9.67 -41.55
C THR A 3 2.09 8.53 -41.06
N VAL A 4 1.52 8.67 -39.86
CA VAL A 4 0.63 7.65 -39.30
C VAL A 4 -0.53 7.35 -40.25
N ASP A 5 -1.06 8.38 -40.92
CA ASP A 5 -2.17 8.26 -41.87
C ASP A 5 -1.79 7.49 -43.15
N GLU A 6 -0.58 7.66 -43.68
CA GLU A 6 -0.08 6.91 -44.84
C GLU A 6 0.09 5.42 -44.53
N VAL A 7 0.58 5.11 -43.33
CA VAL A 7 0.71 3.72 -42.86
C VAL A 7 -0.67 3.09 -42.67
N LEU A 8 -1.62 3.83 -42.11
CA LEU A 8 -2.99 3.35 -41.90
C LEU A 8 -3.72 3.08 -43.22
N ALA A 9 -3.51 3.94 -44.22
CA ALA A 9 -4.03 3.75 -45.58
C ALA A 9 -3.45 2.50 -46.27
N HIS A 10 -2.18 2.18 -46.01
CA HIS A 10 -1.51 1.02 -46.62
C HIS A 10 -1.86 -0.32 -45.95
N VAL A 11 -2.08 -0.32 -44.63
CA VAL A 11 -2.38 -1.54 -43.86
C VAL A 11 -3.83 -2.01 -44.05
N GLY A 12 -4.76 -1.10 -44.36
CA GLY A 12 -6.18 -1.42 -44.54
C GLY A 12 -6.89 -1.82 -43.24
N GLU A 13 -8.20 -2.13 -43.33
CA GLU A 13 -8.98 -2.58 -42.18
C GLU A 13 -8.51 -3.95 -41.66
N PHE A 14 -8.46 -4.09 -40.34
CA PHE A 14 -8.16 -5.37 -39.71
C PHE A 14 -9.26 -6.41 -40.00
N ASN A 15 -8.83 -7.60 -40.43
CA ASN A 15 -9.73 -8.75 -40.59
C ASN A 15 -10.12 -9.37 -39.24
N PHE A 16 -11.12 -10.27 -39.24
CA PHE A 16 -11.71 -10.83 -38.02
C PHE A 16 -10.68 -11.36 -37.00
N PHE A 17 -9.72 -12.18 -37.42
CA PHE A 17 -8.68 -12.72 -36.54
C PHE A 17 -7.77 -11.63 -35.97
N GLN A 18 -7.45 -10.62 -36.75
CA GLN A 18 -6.61 -9.51 -36.31
C GLN A 18 -7.33 -8.63 -35.29
N LYS A 19 -8.63 -8.37 -35.51
CA LYS A 19 -9.50 -7.70 -34.53
C LYS A 19 -9.59 -8.51 -33.23
N GLN A 20 -9.72 -9.84 -33.33
CA GLN A 20 -9.74 -10.73 -32.17
C GLN A 20 -8.41 -10.71 -31.40
N THR A 21 -7.27 -10.83 -32.08
CA THR A 21 -5.95 -10.78 -31.44
C THR A 21 -5.71 -9.42 -30.78
N PHE A 22 -6.05 -8.32 -31.46
CA PHE A 22 -5.91 -6.98 -30.90
C PHE A 22 -6.79 -6.79 -29.67
N LEU A 23 -8.04 -7.26 -29.70
CA LEU A 23 -8.94 -7.20 -28.55
C LEU A 23 -8.38 -7.99 -27.36
N LEU A 24 -7.87 -9.20 -27.60
CA LEU A 24 -7.25 -10.02 -26.55
C LEU A 24 -6.03 -9.32 -25.95
N LEU A 25 -5.18 -8.74 -26.80
CA LEU A 25 -3.98 -8.03 -26.36
C LEU A 25 -4.33 -6.75 -25.58
N ALA A 26 -5.38 -6.04 -26.01
CA ALA A 26 -5.89 -4.86 -25.33
C ALA A 26 -6.48 -5.21 -23.96
N LEU A 27 -7.30 -6.27 -23.86
CA LEU A 27 -7.86 -6.74 -22.59
C LEU A 27 -6.76 -7.21 -21.63
N LEU A 28 -5.77 -7.96 -22.15
CA LEU A 28 -4.61 -8.36 -21.39
C LEU A 28 -3.85 -7.14 -20.86
N SER A 29 -3.54 -6.16 -21.72
CA SER A 29 -2.90 -4.91 -21.32
C SER A 29 -3.72 -4.13 -20.29
N ALA A 30 -5.05 -4.08 -20.44
CA ALA A 30 -5.94 -3.37 -19.52
C ALA A 30 -6.06 -4.03 -18.14
N SER A 31 -5.70 -5.31 -18.01
CA SER A 31 -5.67 -6.00 -16.72
C SER A 31 -4.48 -5.61 -15.84
N PHE A 32 -3.37 -5.13 -16.42
CA PHE A 32 -2.17 -4.78 -15.67
C PHE A 32 -2.29 -3.53 -14.79
N PRO A 33 -2.88 -2.41 -15.22
CA PRO A 33 -3.03 -1.22 -14.39
C PRO A 33 -3.65 -1.47 -13.00
N PRO A 34 -4.82 -2.14 -12.86
CA PRO A 34 -5.37 -2.41 -11.53
C PRO A 34 -4.48 -3.36 -10.71
N ILE A 35 -3.75 -4.29 -11.34
CA ILE A 35 -2.77 -5.14 -10.64
C ILE A 35 -1.64 -4.29 -10.04
N TYR A 36 -1.05 -3.39 -10.82
CA TYR A 36 0.03 -2.52 -10.33
C TYR A 36 -0.45 -1.57 -9.23
N VAL A 37 -1.63 -0.97 -9.39
CA VAL A 37 -2.27 -0.17 -8.34
C VAL A 37 -2.44 -1.02 -7.07
N GLY A 38 -3.00 -2.22 -7.19
CA GLY A 38 -3.15 -3.14 -6.06
C GLY A 38 -1.84 -3.46 -5.36
N ILE A 39 -0.77 -3.76 -6.10
CA ILE A 39 0.56 -4.03 -5.53
C ILE A 39 1.09 -2.83 -4.76
N VAL A 40 1.01 -1.62 -5.32
CA VAL A 40 1.54 -0.41 -4.67
C VAL A 40 0.77 -0.09 -3.39
N PHE A 41 -0.56 -0.24 -3.39
CA PHE A 41 -1.38 0.16 -2.22
C PHE A 41 -1.57 -0.94 -1.18
N LEU A 42 -1.56 -2.23 -1.56
CA LEU A 42 -1.76 -3.36 -0.64
C LEU A 42 -0.45 -4.05 -0.26
N GLY A 43 0.54 -4.02 -1.15
CA GLY A 43 1.85 -4.61 -0.94
C GLY A 43 2.78 -3.73 -0.11
N LEU A 44 2.69 -2.41 -0.26
CA LEU A 44 3.45 -1.46 0.54
C LEU A 44 2.56 -0.94 1.65
N THR A 45 2.90 -1.29 2.90
CA THR A 45 2.30 -0.63 4.06
C THR A 45 3.11 0.62 4.34
N PRO A 46 2.58 1.83 4.11
CA PRO A 46 3.30 3.06 4.45
C PRO A 46 3.50 3.14 5.96
N GLU A 47 4.43 4.00 6.39
CA GLU A 47 4.48 4.38 7.80
C GLU A 47 3.12 4.93 8.21
N HIS A 48 2.50 4.26 9.17
CA HIS A 48 1.19 4.61 9.69
C HIS A 48 1.23 4.54 11.22
N ARG A 49 0.27 5.21 11.85
CA ARG A 49 0.14 5.25 13.31
C ARG A 49 -1.16 4.58 13.72
N CYS A 50 -1.08 3.80 14.79
CA CYS A 50 -2.21 3.07 15.31
C CYS A 50 -2.98 3.90 16.34
N ARG A 51 -4.31 3.93 16.20
CA ARG A 51 -5.16 4.54 17.22
C ARG A 51 -5.26 3.60 18.42
N SER A 52 -4.48 3.87 19.48
CA SER A 52 -4.51 3.10 20.72
C SER A 52 -5.41 3.79 21.76
N PRO A 53 -6.51 3.16 22.22
CA PRO A 53 -7.48 3.79 23.12
C PRO A 53 -6.94 4.08 24.53
N GLY A 54 -5.75 3.56 24.89
CA GLY A 54 -5.12 3.77 26.21
C GLY A 54 -3.90 4.70 26.21
N VAL A 55 -3.47 5.18 25.04
CA VAL A 55 -2.20 5.92 24.90
C VAL A 55 -2.21 7.27 25.60
N ALA A 56 -3.31 8.02 25.51
CA ALA A 56 -3.43 9.33 26.15
C ALA A 56 -3.35 9.22 27.69
N GLN A 57 -3.97 8.20 28.29
CA GLN A 57 -3.91 7.98 29.74
C GLN A 57 -2.51 7.54 30.18
N LEU A 58 -1.82 6.73 29.37
CA LEU A 58 -0.45 6.32 29.64
C LEU A 58 0.53 7.50 29.52
N SER A 59 0.37 8.33 28.49
CA SER A 59 1.14 9.56 28.27
C SER A 59 1.05 10.50 29.48
N GLN A 60 -0.16 10.76 29.98
CA GLN A 60 -0.35 11.56 31.20
C GLN A 60 0.28 10.93 32.44
N ARG A 61 0.17 9.62 32.60
CA ARG A 61 0.77 8.90 33.74
C ARG A 61 2.30 8.93 33.70
N CYS A 62 2.89 8.78 32.53
CA CYS A 62 4.33 8.69 32.35
C CYS A 62 5.00 10.06 32.09
N GLY A 63 4.21 11.13 31.94
CA GLY A 63 4.73 12.47 31.66
C GLY A 63 5.36 12.60 30.28
N TRP A 64 4.86 11.86 29.29
CA TRP A 64 5.39 11.89 27.93
C TRP A 64 5.13 13.21 27.22
N SER A 65 6.07 13.60 26.39
CA SER A 65 5.88 14.62 25.36
C SER A 65 4.94 14.11 24.26
N PRO A 66 4.30 15.01 23.49
CA PRO A 66 3.51 14.61 22.33
C PRO A 66 4.29 13.76 21.32
N ALA A 67 5.60 13.97 21.20
CA ALA A 67 6.46 13.20 20.31
C ALA A 67 6.65 11.74 20.79
N GLU A 68 6.85 11.54 22.09
CA GLU A 68 6.97 10.19 22.69
C GLU A 68 5.65 9.42 22.60
N GLU A 69 4.54 10.10 22.87
CA GLU A 69 3.20 9.53 22.70
C GLU A 69 2.98 9.01 21.27
N LEU A 70 3.37 9.82 20.28
CA LEU A 70 3.25 9.47 18.87
C LEU A 70 4.18 8.32 18.46
N ASN A 71 5.42 8.28 18.95
CA ASN A 71 6.36 7.19 18.67
C ASN A 71 5.86 5.85 19.22
N PHE A 72 5.15 5.85 20.34
CA PHE A 72 4.56 4.64 20.91
C PHE A 72 3.39 4.07 20.08
N THR A 73 2.78 4.88 19.20
CA THR A 73 1.70 4.44 18.30
C THR A 73 2.19 3.88 16.97
N VAL A 74 3.49 3.94 16.68
CA VAL A 74 4.07 3.35 15.48
C VAL A 74 4.08 1.83 15.64
N PRO A 75 3.59 1.05 14.66
CA PRO A 75 3.78 -0.39 14.66
C PRO A 75 5.27 -0.72 14.76
N GLY A 76 5.68 -1.37 15.84
CA GLY A 76 7.06 -1.83 15.97
C GLY A 76 7.39 -2.89 14.91
N PRO A 77 8.69 -3.11 14.61
CA PRO A 77 9.08 -4.34 13.92
C PRO A 77 8.49 -5.51 14.73
N GLY A 78 7.92 -6.48 14.03
CA GLY A 78 7.43 -7.70 14.68
C GLY A 78 8.53 -8.38 15.50
N PRO A 79 8.20 -9.46 16.23
CA PRO A 79 9.22 -10.32 16.83
C PRO A 79 10.36 -10.60 15.84
N ALA A 80 11.59 -10.75 16.33
CA ALA A 80 12.75 -10.94 15.45
C ALA A 80 12.51 -12.10 14.46
N GLY A 81 12.47 -11.77 13.17
CA GLY A 81 12.19 -12.72 12.09
C GLY A 81 10.75 -12.68 11.53
N GLU A 82 9.85 -11.90 12.11
CA GLU A 82 8.48 -11.73 11.60
C GLU A 82 8.35 -10.48 10.71
N ALA A 83 7.43 -10.57 9.74
CA ALA A 83 7.11 -9.44 8.87
C ALA A 83 6.52 -8.28 9.69
N PHE A 84 6.78 -7.04 9.25
CA PHE A 84 6.12 -5.86 9.84
C PHE A 84 4.61 -6.06 9.86
N PRO A 85 3.94 -5.88 11.02
CA PRO A 85 2.50 -6.02 11.09
C PRO A 85 1.87 -4.94 10.22
N ARG A 86 1.13 -5.37 9.18
CA ARG A 86 0.37 -4.45 8.31
C ARG A 86 -0.91 -3.92 8.99
N GLN A 87 -1.16 -4.35 10.22
CA GLN A 87 -2.38 -4.11 10.97
C GLN A 87 -2.02 -3.71 12.40
N CYS A 88 -2.81 -2.81 12.95
CA CYS A 88 -2.67 -2.38 14.33
C CYS A 88 -3.07 -3.51 15.28
N LEU A 89 -2.09 -4.05 16.01
CA LEU A 89 -2.35 -4.97 17.10
C LEU A 89 -2.70 -4.19 18.36
N SER A 90 -3.84 -4.50 18.98
CA SER A 90 -4.16 -4.01 20.31
C SER A 90 -3.33 -4.80 21.33
N TYR A 91 -2.27 -4.21 21.85
CA TYR A 91 -1.62 -4.76 23.04
C TYR A 91 -2.48 -4.41 24.26
N LEU A 92 -2.61 -5.36 25.19
CA LEU A 92 -3.12 -5.07 26.51
C LEU A 92 -2.14 -4.11 27.17
N THR A 93 -2.52 -2.84 27.28
CA THR A 93 -1.85 -1.88 28.15
C THR A 93 -2.15 -2.26 29.61
N ASN A 94 -1.62 -3.39 30.07
CA ASN A 94 -1.48 -3.62 31.50
C ASN A 94 -0.49 -2.56 31.99
N GLY A 95 -1.04 -1.48 32.57
CA GLY A 95 -0.42 -0.17 32.75
C GLY A 95 0.74 -0.08 33.74
N HIS A 96 1.73 -0.97 33.62
CA HIS A 96 2.90 -1.01 34.48
C HIS A 96 4.21 -0.58 33.80
N ILE A 97 4.22 -0.38 32.47
CA ILE A 97 5.47 -0.14 31.74
C ILE A 97 5.41 1.22 31.05
N CYS A 98 5.90 2.26 31.74
CA CYS A 98 6.33 3.49 31.09
C CYS A 98 7.63 3.21 30.34
N ARG A 99 7.54 2.84 29.06
CA ARG A 99 8.71 2.84 28.17
C ARG A 99 9.02 4.29 27.81
N GLY A 100 9.88 4.93 28.60
CA GLY A 100 10.62 6.12 28.16
C GLY A 100 11.78 5.74 27.25
N PRO A 101 12.46 6.71 26.61
CA PRO A 101 13.52 6.48 25.63
C PRO A 101 14.61 5.51 26.11
#